data_AF-A0A2E6BTZ5-F1
#
_entry.id   AF-A0A2E6BTZ5-F1
#
_cell.length_a   1.000
_cell.length_b   1.000
_cell.length_c   1.000
_cell.angle_alpha   90.00
_cell.angle_beta   90.00
_cell.angle_gamma   90.00
#
_symmetry.space_group_name_H-M   'P 1'
#
loop_
_entity.id
_entity.type
_entity.pdbx_description
1 polymer ?
#
loop_
_entity_poly.entity_id
_entity_poly.type
_entity_poly.pdbx_seq_one_letter_code
_entity_poly.pdbx_strand_id
1 'polypeptide(L)'
;MVLYFLYRLHEEKGNIDFAKDYKRVLLKEFPQSDYAKLIKDPDYAEEMAQANSLLNTNYEKAHQYYLQSQFDACVSLCERVNKNSPNNSLYPNFDFLKTMAKGLGMTKNNYINALTLIVEKYPKHQVSESAKEILAYLKLEELDKTALSVGDSPYLEKPKAGHYFILLFKEFDLEVSIAKSTLSNYHAEYYRLDRLNVSDLLFDEHTHMITVREFPNKNKAMAYYKAFVEGDVRGVFGDDYLIFVIASPNFPTFFKNRDVEGYKKTFQEYYLNKQ
;
A
#
# COMPACT_ATOMS: atom_id res chain seq x y z
N MET A 1 10.26 -19.01 -18.74
CA MET A 1 9.13 -18.22 -19.26
C MET A 1 9.19 -18.08 -20.79
N VAL A 2 10.12 -17.30 -21.38
CA VAL A 2 10.19 -17.07 -22.85
C VAL A 2 10.31 -18.37 -23.68
N LEU A 3 11.20 -19.28 -23.29
CA LEU A 3 11.38 -20.57 -24.00
C LEU A 3 10.14 -21.49 -23.94
N TYR A 4 9.36 -21.41 -22.85
CA TYR A 4 8.13 -22.18 -22.70
C TYR A 4 7.02 -21.65 -23.62
N PHE A 5 6.88 -20.32 -23.70
CA PHE A 5 5.93 -19.70 -24.62
C PHE A 5 6.29 -19.98 -26.09
N LEU A 6 7.58 -19.94 -26.44
CA LEU A 6 8.03 -20.31 -27.78
C LEU A 6 7.76 -21.79 -28.10
N TYR A 7 8.00 -22.70 -27.15
CA TYR A 7 7.63 -24.11 -27.29
C TYR A 7 6.12 -24.27 -27.60
N ARG A 8 5.24 -23.67 -26.79
CA ARG A 8 3.78 -23.78 -26.94
C ARG A 8 3.27 -23.15 -28.25
N LEU A 9 3.80 -21.98 -28.61
CA LEU A 9 3.44 -21.28 -29.85
C LEU A 9 3.83 -22.10 -31.10
N HIS A 10 4.98 -22.76 -31.09
CA HIS A 10 5.44 -23.57 -32.22
C HIS A 10 4.70 -24.91 -32.32
N GLU A 11 4.25 -25.51 -31.20
CA GLU A 11 3.32 -26.65 -31.21
C GLU A 11 1.99 -26.27 -31.87
N GLU A 12 1.40 -25.15 -31.45
CA GLU A 12 0.11 -24.68 -31.95
C GLU A 12 0.15 -24.36 -33.46
N LYS A 13 1.29 -23.88 -33.97
CA LYS A 13 1.51 -23.60 -35.39
C LYS A 13 1.91 -24.83 -36.23
N GLY A 14 2.02 -26.02 -35.62
CA GLY A 14 2.45 -27.24 -36.31
C GLY A 14 3.95 -27.27 -36.67
N ASN A 15 4.75 -26.36 -36.11
CA ASN A 15 6.19 -26.25 -36.36
C ASN A 15 6.96 -27.17 -35.39
N ILE A 16 6.80 -28.48 -35.57
CA ILE A 16 7.18 -29.52 -34.59
C ILE A 16 8.68 -29.51 -34.26
N ASP A 17 9.56 -29.26 -35.22
CA ASP A 17 11.02 -29.27 -34.98
C ASP A 17 11.46 -28.10 -34.12
N PHE A 18 10.94 -26.90 -34.38
CA PHE A 18 11.20 -25.73 -33.54
C PHE A 18 10.63 -25.90 -32.12
N ALA A 19 9.44 -26.49 -31.99
CA ALA A 19 8.87 -26.79 -30.68
C ALA A 19 9.75 -27.75 -29.86
N LYS A 20 10.27 -28.81 -30.50
CA LYS A 20 11.20 -29.77 -29.87
C LYS A 20 12.50 -29.09 -29.44
N ASP A 21 13.02 -28.16 -30.23
CA ASP A 21 14.24 -27.42 -29.91
C ASP A 21 14.07 -26.53 -28.68
N TYR A 22 12.99 -25.73 -28.62
CA TYR A 22 12.72 -24.89 -27.45
C TYR A 22 12.44 -25.71 -26.19
N LYS A 23 11.70 -26.83 -26.32
CA LYS A 23 11.47 -27.79 -25.22
C LYS A 23 12.80 -28.36 -24.71
N ARG A 24 13.68 -28.80 -25.60
CA ARG A 24 14.99 -29.37 -25.25
C ARG A 24 15.89 -28.36 -24.53
N VAL A 25 15.97 -27.12 -25.04
CA VAL A 25 16.75 -26.05 -24.40
C VAL A 25 16.18 -25.72 -23.01
N LEU A 26 14.86 -25.61 -22.89
CA LEU A 26 14.20 -25.34 -21.60
C LEU A 26 14.47 -26.43 -20.56
N LEU A 27 14.41 -27.71 -20.95
CA LEU A 27 14.65 -28.84 -20.05
C LEU A 27 16.13 -29.03 -19.71
N LYS A 28 17.06 -28.62 -20.59
CA LYS A 28 18.50 -28.75 -20.40
C LYS A 28 19.08 -27.60 -19.57
N GLU A 29 18.73 -26.36 -19.92
CA GLU A 29 19.33 -25.16 -19.30
C GLU A 29 18.58 -24.72 -18.04
N PHE A 30 17.30 -25.06 -17.90
CA PHE A 30 16.46 -24.66 -16.75
C PHE A 30 15.66 -25.84 -16.16
N PRO A 31 16.31 -26.98 -15.83
CA PRO A 31 15.64 -28.24 -15.47
C PRO A 31 14.76 -28.18 -14.22
N GLN A 32 14.99 -27.19 -13.35
CA GLN A 32 14.29 -26.97 -12.08
C GLN A 32 13.25 -25.84 -12.13
N SER A 33 13.13 -25.14 -13.27
CA SER A 33 12.16 -24.06 -13.41
C SER A 33 10.72 -24.60 -13.41
N ASP A 34 9.77 -23.80 -12.91
CA ASP A 34 8.35 -24.19 -12.86
C ASP A 34 7.82 -24.53 -14.27
N TYR A 35 8.36 -23.89 -15.31
CA TYR A 35 8.07 -24.20 -16.72
C TYR A 35 8.66 -25.52 -17.21
N ALA A 36 9.81 -25.95 -16.68
CA ALA A 36 10.37 -27.26 -16.98
C ALA A 36 9.60 -28.36 -16.22
N LYS A 37 9.08 -28.06 -15.03
CA LYS A 37 8.20 -28.94 -14.25
C LYS A 37 6.83 -29.09 -14.93
N LEU A 38 6.20 -28.01 -15.39
CA LEU A 38 4.98 -28.00 -16.22
C LEU A 38 5.08 -28.84 -17.50
N ILE A 39 6.29 -29.01 -18.07
CA ILE A 39 6.51 -29.85 -19.25
C ILE A 39 6.68 -31.33 -18.89
N LYS A 40 7.23 -31.62 -17.71
CA LYS A 40 7.50 -32.98 -17.23
C LYS A 40 6.26 -33.60 -16.56
N ASP A 41 5.44 -32.77 -15.94
CA ASP A 41 4.29 -33.15 -15.13
C ASP A 41 3.09 -32.26 -15.48
N PRO A 42 2.07 -32.82 -16.16
CA PRO A 42 0.83 -32.11 -16.50
C PRO A 42 -0.01 -31.70 -15.28
N ASP A 43 0.07 -32.44 -14.17
CA ASP A 43 -0.74 -32.22 -12.95
C ASP A 43 -0.14 -31.12 -12.06
N TYR A 44 1.15 -30.80 -12.27
CA TYR A 44 1.85 -29.70 -11.61
C TYR A 44 1.17 -28.34 -11.81
N ALA A 45 0.42 -28.15 -12.91
CA ALA A 45 -0.36 -26.93 -13.13
C ALA A 45 -1.50 -26.76 -12.12
N GLU A 46 -2.17 -27.85 -11.75
CA GLU A 46 -3.28 -27.87 -10.79
C GLU A 46 -2.75 -27.77 -9.35
N GLU A 47 -1.64 -28.45 -9.04
CA GLU A 47 -0.92 -28.28 -7.77
C GLU A 47 -0.42 -26.84 -7.58
N MET A 48 0.08 -26.20 -8.64
CA MET A 48 0.48 -24.78 -8.63
C MET A 48 -0.72 -23.85 -8.41
N ALA A 49 -1.87 -24.13 -9.04
CA ALA A 49 -3.08 -23.33 -8.85
C ALA A 49 -3.60 -23.43 -7.40
N GLN A 50 -3.62 -24.64 -6.83
CA GLN A 50 -4.02 -24.88 -5.45
C GLN A 50 -3.02 -24.29 -4.44
N ALA A 51 -1.71 -24.44 -4.69
CA ALA A 51 -0.66 -23.85 -3.87
C ALA A 51 -0.72 -22.31 -3.89
N ASN A 52 -0.97 -21.69 -5.05
CA ASN A 52 -1.15 -20.24 -5.16
C ASN A 52 -2.43 -19.77 -4.43
N SER A 53 -3.53 -20.54 -4.52
CA SER A 53 -4.75 -20.25 -3.75
C SER A 53 -4.49 -20.32 -2.25
N LEU A 54 -3.78 -21.35 -1.77
CA LEU A 54 -3.44 -21.52 -0.35
C LEU A 54 -2.48 -20.44 0.14
N LEU A 55 -1.52 -20.01 -0.68
CA LEU A 55 -0.62 -18.89 -0.36
C LEU A 55 -1.40 -17.59 -0.17
N ASN A 56 -2.34 -17.28 -1.06
CA ASN A 56 -3.21 -16.11 -0.95
C ASN A 56 -4.06 -16.17 0.33
N THR A 57 -4.74 -17.30 0.60
CA THR A 57 -5.53 -17.48 1.83
C THR A 57 -4.69 -17.33 3.10
N ASN A 58 -3.47 -17.88 3.10
CA ASN A 58 -2.56 -17.71 4.25
C ASN A 58 -2.09 -16.26 4.41
N TYR A 59 -1.88 -15.55 3.30
CA TYR A 59 -1.49 -14.14 3.34
C TYR A 59 -2.63 -13.28 3.89
N GLU A 60 -3.85 -13.48 3.42
CA GLU A 60 -5.05 -12.84 3.94
C GLU A 60 -5.21 -13.11 5.44
N LYS A 61 -5.04 -14.35 5.88
CA LYS A 61 -5.10 -14.71 7.30
C LYS A 61 -3.99 -14.04 8.13
N ALA A 62 -2.76 -13.99 7.62
CA ALA A 62 -1.67 -13.28 8.30
C ALA A 62 -1.96 -11.78 8.40
N HIS A 63 -2.53 -11.20 7.35
CA HIS A 63 -2.94 -9.81 7.33
C HIS A 63 -4.07 -9.53 8.32
N GLN A 64 -5.07 -10.42 8.43
CA GLN A 64 -6.13 -10.31 9.44
C GLN A 64 -5.55 -10.34 10.87
N TYR A 65 -4.59 -11.22 11.16
CA TYR A 65 -3.90 -11.19 12.45
C TYR A 65 -3.18 -9.87 12.71
N TYR A 66 -2.53 -9.30 11.69
CA TYR A 66 -1.91 -7.98 11.80
C TYR A 66 -2.94 -6.88 12.10
N LEU A 67 -4.07 -6.84 11.39
CA LEU A 67 -5.14 -5.87 11.59
C LEU A 67 -5.77 -5.98 12.99
N GLN A 68 -5.94 -7.20 13.49
CA GLN A 68 -6.45 -7.49 14.84
C GLN A 68 -5.40 -7.32 15.95
N SER A 69 -4.24 -6.73 15.63
CA SER A 69 -3.11 -6.55 16.55
C SER A 69 -2.55 -7.84 17.16
N GLN A 70 -2.84 -8.99 16.56
CA GLN A 70 -2.32 -10.30 16.94
C GLN A 70 -0.94 -10.53 16.29
N PHE A 71 0.04 -9.70 16.65
CA PHE A 71 1.33 -9.63 15.96
C PHE A 71 2.13 -10.94 16.02
N ASP A 72 2.12 -11.63 17.17
CA ASP A 72 2.82 -12.93 17.32
C ASP A 72 2.23 -14.01 16.40
N ALA A 73 0.90 -14.03 16.26
CA ALA A 73 0.21 -14.96 15.35
C ALA A 73 0.52 -14.62 13.88
N CYS A 74 0.55 -13.34 13.52
CA CYS A 74 0.95 -12.86 12.20
C CYS A 74 2.38 -13.30 11.86
N VAL A 75 3.34 -13.03 12.75
CA VAL A 75 4.75 -13.40 12.58
C VAL A 75 4.91 -14.90 12.40
N SER A 76 4.29 -15.69 13.29
CA SER A 76 4.38 -17.14 13.27
C SER A 76 3.84 -17.73 11.96
N LEU A 77 2.72 -17.19 11.45
CA LEU A 77 2.15 -17.63 10.18
C LEU A 77 3.05 -17.27 9.00
N CYS A 78 3.56 -16.04 8.94
CA CYS A 78 4.45 -15.59 7.87
C CYS A 78 5.73 -16.45 7.80
N GLU A 79 6.36 -16.72 8.94
CA GLU A 79 7.58 -17.54 9.01
C GLU A 79 7.30 -18.99 8.60
N ARG A 80 6.18 -19.56 9.06
CA ARG A 80 5.78 -20.93 8.69
C ARG A 80 5.53 -21.07 7.20
N VAL A 81 4.80 -20.13 6.59
CA VAL A 81 4.50 -20.17 5.15
C VAL A 81 5.76 -20.03 4.32
N ASN A 82 6.63 -19.06 4.65
CA ASN A 82 7.90 -18.85 3.95
C ASN A 82 8.85 -20.04 4.08
N LYS A 83 8.87 -20.72 5.24
CA LYS A 83 9.69 -21.92 5.47
C LYS A 83 9.18 -23.14 4.70
N ASN A 84 7.87 -23.33 4.65
CA ASN A 84 7.25 -24.55 4.10
C ASN A 84 6.90 -24.45 2.61
N SER A 85 7.08 -23.28 1.98
CA SER A 85 6.69 -23.03 0.59
C SER A 85 7.87 -22.53 -0.25
N PRO A 86 8.78 -23.42 -0.73
CA PRO A 86 10.02 -23.05 -1.43
C PRO A 86 9.82 -22.21 -2.70
N ASN A 87 8.64 -22.33 -3.34
CA ASN A 87 8.25 -21.59 -4.55
C ASN A 87 7.24 -20.47 -4.24
N ASN A 88 7.26 -19.88 -3.04
CA ASN A 88 6.31 -18.84 -2.63
C ASN A 88 6.45 -17.55 -3.46
N SER A 89 5.51 -17.29 -4.36
CA SER A 89 5.45 -16.04 -5.13
C SER A 89 5.25 -14.79 -4.26
N LEU A 90 4.70 -14.95 -3.05
CA LEU A 90 4.44 -13.89 -2.08
C LEU A 90 5.54 -13.72 -1.02
N TYR A 91 6.73 -14.31 -1.21
CA TYR A 91 7.87 -14.12 -0.31
C TYR A 91 8.08 -12.64 0.10
N PRO A 92 8.09 -11.66 -0.84
CA PRO A 92 8.25 -10.25 -0.48
C PRO A 92 7.16 -9.74 0.45
N ASN A 93 5.91 -10.16 0.23
CA ASN A 93 4.76 -9.69 0.98
C ASN A 93 4.74 -10.25 2.40
N PHE A 94 5.02 -11.55 2.56
CA PHE A 94 5.12 -12.18 3.88
C PHE A 94 6.30 -11.64 4.69
N ASP A 95 7.46 -11.41 4.07
CA ASP A 95 8.62 -10.84 4.77
C ASP A 95 8.40 -9.38 5.17
N PHE A 96 7.71 -8.59 4.34
CA PHE A 96 7.32 -7.24 4.68
C PHE A 96 6.30 -7.23 5.83
N LEU A 97 5.21 -7.99 5.73
CA LEU A 97 4.17 -8.06 6.77
C LEU A 97 4.72 -8.56 8.12
N LYS A 98 5.62 -9.55 8.10
CA LYS A 98 6.34 -9.99 9.31
C LYS A 98 7.19 -8.86 9.91
N THR A 99 7.89 -8.10 9.07
CA THR A 99 8.70 -6.95 9.52
C THR A 99 7.82 -5.88 10.15
N MET A 100 6.66 -5.60 9.56
CA MET A 100 5.65 -4.68 10.11
C MET A 100 5.14 -5.16 11.48
N ALA A 101 4.79 -6.44 11.61
CA ALA A 101 4.30 -7.01 12.85
C ALA A 101 5.36 -6.99 13.98
N LYS A 102 6.62 -7.28 13.67
CA LYS A 102 7.71 -7.24 14.67
C LYS A 102 8.10 -5.81 15.08
N GLY A 103 7.81 -4.81 14.25
CA GLY A 103 8.26 -3.42 14.44
C GLY A 103 7.85 -2.81 15.78
N LEU A 104 6.69 -3.19 16.32
CA LEU A 104 6.20 -2.72 17.64
C LEU A 104 7.11 -3.11 18.82
N GLY A 105 7.82 -4.23 18.72
CA GLY A 105 8.75 -4.70 19.75
C GLY A 105 10.21 -4.28 19.51
N MET A 106 10.49 -3.58 18.41
CA MET A 106 11.85 -3.20 18.02
C MET A 106 12.19 -1.79 18.49
N THR A 107 13.47 -1.57 18.81
CA THR A 107 14.00 -0.20 18.86
C THR A 107 13.97 0.40 17.46
N LYS A 108 13.87 1.74 17.38
CA LYS A 108 13.82 2.46 16.10
C LYS A 108 14.96 2.06 15.15
N ASN A 109 16.20 1.97 15.64
CA ASN A 109 17.35 1.58 14.82
C ASN A 109 17.23 0.14 14.30
N ASN A 110 16.74 -0.79 15.14
CA ASN A 110 16.51 -2.17 14.73
C ASN A 110 15.42 -2.25 13.67
N TYR A 111 14.38 -1.43 13.77
CA TYR A 111 13.31 -1.38 12.79
C TYR A 111 13.77 -0.76 11.46
N ILE A 112 14.56 0.32 11.50
CA ILE A 112 15.23 0.90 10.33
C ILE A 112 16.09 -0.15 9.62
N ASN A 113 16.89 -0.90 10.36
CA ASN A 113 17.72 -1.96 9.78
C ASN A 113 16.86 -3.05 9.14
N ALA A 114 15.79 -3.49 9.81
CA ALA A 114 14.88 -4.50 9.28
C ALA A 114 14.20 -4.06 7.97
N LEU A 115 13.74 -2.81 7.90
CA LEU A 115 13.16 -2.24 6.68
C LEU A 115 14.21 -2.06 5.56
N THR A 116 15.44 -1.69 5.91
CA THR A 116 16.55 -1.59 4.94
C THR A 116 16.82 -2.95 4.30
N LEU A 117 16.81 -4.03 5.08
CA LEU A 117 16.95 -5.39 4.56
C LEU A 117 15.81 -5.77 3.60
N ILE A 118 14.58 -5.29 3.80
CA ILE A 118 13.48 -5.50 2.83
C ILE A 118 13.77 -4.81 1.50
N VAL A 119 14.30 -3.58 1.53
CA VAL A 119 14.68 -2.83 0.32
C VAL A 119 15.81 -3.53 -0.43
N GLU A 120 16.84 -4.00 0.28
CA GLU A 120 17.97 -4.71 -0.30
C GLU A 120 17.58 -6.07 -0.88
N LYS A 121 16.68 -6.79 -0.20
CA LYS A 121 16.24 -8.12 -0.62
C LYS A 121 15.28 -8.10 -1.80
N TYR A 122 14.46 -7.05 -1.95
CA TYR A 122 13.40 -6.99 -2.96
C TYR A 122 13.40 -5.71 -3.83
N PRO A 123 14.55 -5.23 -4.34
CA PRO A 123 14.73 -3.85 -4.82
C PRO A 123 13.81 -3.38 -5.97
N LYS A 124 13.14 -4.31 -6.66
CA LYS A 124 12.22 -4.03 -7.78
C LYS A 124 10.74 -4.35 -7.44
N HIS A 125 10.45 -4.74 -6.21
CA HIS A 125 9.11 -5.12 -5.76
C HIS A 125 8.43 -3.95 -5.04
N GLN A 126 7.09 -3.88 -5.11
CA GLN A 126 6.30 -2.80 -4.50
C GLN A 126 6.54 -2.66 -2.99
N VAL A 127 6.76 -3.76 -2.27
CA VAL A 127 7.08 -3.74 -0.82
C VAL A 127 8.35 -2.95 -0.48
N SER A 128 9.30 -2.83 -1.42
CA SER A 128 10.49 -2.02 -1.21
C SER A 128 10.20 -0.53 -1.32
N GLU A 129 9.25 -0.12 -2.16
CA GLU A 129 8.76 1.27 -2.17
C GLU A 129 8.06 1.58 -0.84
N SER A 130 7.18 0.68 -0.36
CA SER A 130 6.56 0.84 0.96
C SER A 130 7.58 0.87 2.11
N ALA A 131 8.63 0.05 2.07
CA ALA A 131 9.69 0.08 3.07
C ALA A 131 10.52 1.37 3.01
N LYS A 132 10.80 1.90 1.82
CA LYS A 132 11.47 3.21 1.63
C LYS A 132 10.64 4.36 2.18
N GLU A 133 9.32 4.33 2.01
CA GLU A 133 8.42 5.33 2.58
C GLU A 133 8.51 5.35 4.11
N ILE A 134 8.49 4.17 4.75
CA ILE A 134 8.62 4.06 6.21
C ILE A 134 10.02 4.51 6.66
N LEU A 135 11.07 4.15 5.93
CA LEU A 135 12.44 4.60 6.22
C LEU A 135 12.59 6.12 6.11
N ALA A 136 12.00 6.74 5.10
CA ALA A 136 12.01 8.18 4.94
C ALA A 136 11.30 8.86 6.11
N TYR A 137 10.15 8.32 6.54
CA TYR A 137 9.44 8.77 7.74
C TYR A 137 10.30 8.68 9.00
N LEU A 138 10.93 7.51 9.24
CA LEU A 138 11.76 7.29 10.44
C LEU A 138 13.00 8.20 10.47
N LYS A 139 13.56 8.57 9.32
CA LYS A 139 14.68 9.52 9.22
C LYS A 139 14.25 10.97 9.43
N LEU A 140 13.04 11.36 9.00
CA LEU A 140 12.51 12.71 9.22
C LEU A 140 12.28 13.01 10.71
N GLU A 141 11.87 12.01 11.50
CA GLU A 141 11.77 12.12 12.97
C GLU A 141 13.11 12.48 13.67
N GLU A 142 14.27 12.28 13.04
CA GLU A 142 15.56 12.69 13.63
C GLU A 142 15.88 14.17 13.41
N LEU A 143 15.30 14.80 12.39
CA LEU A 143 15.53 16.22 12.06
C LEU A 143 14.64 17.19 12.87
N ASP A 144 13.60 16.68 13.54
CA ASP A 144 12.64 17.48 14.33
C ASP A 144 12.91 17.49 15.85
N LYS A 145 14.04 16.93 16.32
CA LYS A 145 14.40 16.95 17.76
C LYS A 145 14.96 18.28 18.28
N THR A 146 14.90 19.37 17.51
CA THR A 146 15.32 20.71 17.97
C THR A 146 14.17 21.69 18.21
N ALA A 147 12.90 21.26 18.23
CA ALA A 147 11.81 22.15 18.60
C ALA A 147 10.65 21.38 19.26
N LEU A 148 10.78 21.13 20.56
CA LEU A 148 9.62 20.80 21.41
C LEU A 148 9.68 21.68 22.66
N SER A 149 8.88 22.74 22.67
CA SER A 149 8.38 23.35 23.91
C SER A 149 6.96 22.86 24.16
N VAL A 150 6.69 22.52 25.41
CA VAL A 150 5.40 22.06 25.94
C VAL A 150 4.33 23.12 25.68
N GLY A 151 3.35 22.82 24.83
CA GLY A 151 2.16 23.67 24.62
C GLY A 151 1.52 23.57 23.24
N ASP A 152 2.30 23.31 22.18
CA ASP A 152 1.81 23.42 20.80
C ASP A 152 1.60 22.07 20.13
N SER A 153 0.57 22.04 19.27
CA SER A 153 0.14 20.92 18.44
C SER A 153 1.32 20.13 17.84
N PRO A 154 1.25 18.77 17.76
CA PRO A 154 2.31 17.95 17.17
C PRO A 154 2.42 18.12 15.64
N TYR A 155 1.66 19.04 15.06
CA TYR A 155 1.58 19.32 13.64
C TYR A 155 2.20 20.68 13.32
N LEU A 156 2.97 20.75 12.24
CA LEU A 156 3.67 21.96 11.84
C LEU A 156 2.97 22.66 10.66
N GLU A 157 2.93 24.01 10.65
CA GLU A 157 2.46 24.75 9.48
C GLU A 157 3.52 24.68 8.36
N LYS A 158 3.26 23.89 7.31
CA LYS A 158 4.21 23.66 6.19
C LYS A 158 3.57 24.00 4.84
N PRO A 159 3.30 25.29 4.53
CA PRO A 159 2.46 25.68 3.39
C PRO A 159 3.05 25.32 2.02
N LYS A 160 4.38 25.16 1.93
CA LYS A 160 5.11 24.80 0.70
C LYS A 160 5.30 23.29 0.51
N ALA A 161 5.05 22.48 1.53
CA ALA A 161 5.17 21.02 1.40
C ALA A 161 4.06 20.48 0.50
N GLY A 162 4.21 19.25 0.00
CA GLY A 162 3.07 18.53 -0.56
C GLY A 162 1.93 18.44 0.46
N HIS A 163 0.68 18.41 0.01
CA HIS A 163 -0.48 18.28 0.87
C HIS A 163 -1.37 17.15 0.38
N TYR A 164 -2.15 16.60 1.31
CA TYR A 164 -3.19 15.62 1.04
C TYR A 164 -4.53 16.20 1.42
N PHE A 165 -5.55 15.81 0.67
CA PHE A 165 -6.93 15.98 1.09
C PHE A 165 -7.40 14.68 1.72
N ILE A 166 -7.95 14.76 2.93
CA ILE A 166 -8.44 13.63 3.70
C ILE A 166 -9.95 13.70 3.80
N LEU A 167 -10.60 12.56 3.61
CA LEU A 167 -12.02 12.33 3.78
C LEU A 167 -12.22 11.10 4.67
N LEU A 168 -12.85 11.28 5.82
CA LEU A 168 -13.22 10.23 6.77
C LEU A 168 -14.74 10.04 6.73
N PHE A 169 -15.21 8.79 6.65
CA PHE A 169 -16.64 8.45 6.68
C PHE A 169 -16.84 7.07 7.32
N LYS A 170 -18.03 6.81 7.89
CA LYS A 170 -18.30 5.57 8.65
C LYS A 170 -18.89 4.44 7.80
N GLU A 171 -18.62 3.21 8.22
CA GLU A 171 -18.92 1.95 7.50
C GLU A 171 -20.37 1.43 7.66
N PHE A 172 -21.40 2.27 7.57
CA PHE A 172 -22.78 1.75 7.55
C PHE A 172 -23.62 2.20 6.34
N ASP A 173 -23.23 3.28 5.65
CA ASP A 173 -24.07 3.89 4.60
C ASP A 173 -23.42 3.97 3.20
N LEU A 174 -22.11 3.81 3.08
CA LEU A 174 -21.40 3.98 1.80
C LEU A 174 -20.32 2.91 1.59
N GLU A 175 -20.43 2.17 0.48
CA GLU A 175 -19.36 1.29 0.04
C GLU A 175 -18.12 2.10 -0.40
N VAL A 176 -16.95 1.70 0.08
CA VAL A 176 -15.66 2.33 -0.24
C VAL A 176 -15.38 2.33 -1.77
N SER A 177 -15.88 1.33 -2.48
CA SER A 177 -15.85 1.23 -3.94
C SER A 177 -16.58 2.41 -4.60
N ILE A 178 -17.79 2.76 -4.13
CA ILE A 178 -18.61 3.86 -4.61
C ILE A 178 -17.91 5.19 -4.33
N ALA A 179 -17.39 5.37 -3.12
CA ALA A 179 -16.62 6.54 -2.73
C ALA A 179 -15.41 6.79 -3.64
N LYS A 180 -14.61 5.75 -3.89
CA LYS A 180 -13.45 5.82 -4.81
C LYS A 180 -13.85 6.12 -6.24
N SER A 181 -14.88 5.44 -6.75
CA SER A 181 -15.35 5.65 -8.13
C SER A 181 -15.88 7.08 -8.34
N THR A 182 -16.59 7.63 -7.36
CA THR A 182 -17.11 9.00 -7.39
C THR A 182 -15.98 10.02 -7.47
N LEU A 183 -14.96 9.88 -6.62
CA LEU A 183 -13.78 10.76 -6.66
C LEU A 183 -12.99 10.60 -7.96
N SER A 184 -12.84 9.37 -8.47
CA SER A 184 -12.14 9.11 -9.72
C SER A 184 -12.86 9.76 -10.91
N ASN A 185 -14.19 9.68 -10.96
CA ASN A 185 -15.00 10.33 -11.98
C ASN A 185 -14.90 11.85 -11.88
N TYR A 186 -14.98 12.40 -10.66
CA TYR A 186 -14.80 13.83 -10.41
C TYR A 186 -13.41 14.33 -10.86
N HIS A 187 -12.34 13.57 -10.61
CA HIS A 187 -10.99 13.90 -11.08
C HIS A 187 -10.87 13.83 -12.60
N ALA A 188 -11.48 12.81 -13.22
CA ALA A 188 -11.51 12.65 -14.67
C ALA A 188 -12.29 13.77 -15.39
N GLU A 189 -13.20 14.45 -14.70
CA GLU A 189 -13.97 15.57 -15.25
C GLU A 189 -13.27 16.92 -15.01
N TYR A 190 -12.86 17.20 -13.77
CA TYR A 190 -12.40 18.54 -13.36
C TYR A 190 -10.88 18.68 -13.17
N TYR A 191 -10.15 17.58 -13.03
CA TYR A 191 -8.73 17.56 -12.66
C TYR A 191 -7.87 16.75 -13.63
N ARG A 192 -8.28 16.63 -14.90
CA ARG A 192 -7.60 15.80 -15.93
C ARG A 192 -6.09 16.00 -16.07
N LEU A 193 -5.63 17.24 -15.87
CA LEU A 193 -4.22 17.60 -15.98
C LEU A 193 -3.46 17.42 -14.67
N ASP A 194 -4.17 17.39 -13.55
CA ASP A 194 -3.60 17.14 -12.23
C ASP A 194 -3.53 15.62 -12.05
N ARG A 195 -2.33 15.09 -11.80
CA ARG A 195 -2.09 13.64 -11.65
C ARG A 195 -2.54 13.13 -10.27
N LEU A 196 -3.73 13.54 -9.83
CA LEU A 196 -4.24 13.22 -8.50
C LEU A 196 -4.44 11.72 -8.36
N ASN A 197 -4.00 11.20 -7.21
CA ASN A 197 -4.14 9.78 -6.86
C ASN A 197 -5.07 9.65 -5.66
N VAL A 198 -6.03 8.72 -5.78
CA VAL A 198 -6.95 8.36 -4.70
C VAL A 198 -6.49 7.06 -4.08
N SER A 199 -6.21 7.09 -2.78
CA SER A 199 -5.92 5.90 -1.97
C SER A 199 -6.88 5.83 -0.79
N ASP A 200 -7.36 4.65 -0.47
CA ASP A 200 -8.19 4.37 0.71
C ASP A 200 -7.45 3.49 1.71
N LEU A 201 -7.86 3.59 2.96
CA LEU A 201 -7.46 2.68 4.02
C LEU A 201 -8.50 2.70 5.15
N LEU A 202 -8.53 1.65 5.96
CA LEU A 202 -9.34 1.61 7.18
C LEU A 202 -8.61 2.40 8.29
N PHE A 203 -9.23 3.47 8.78
CA PHE A 203 -8.64 4.38 9.78
C PHE A 203 -8.82 3.83 11.22
N ASP A 204 -10.02 3.31 11.50
CA ASP A 204 -10.36 2.55 12.70
C ASP A 204 -11.43 1.49 12.35
N GLU A 205 -11.93 0.74 13.34
CA GLU A 205 -12.87 -0.39 13.12
C GLU A 205 -14.15 -0.03 12.36
N HIS A 206 -14.54 1.25 12.30
CA HIS A 206 -15.78 1.70 11.67
C HIS A 206 -15.60 2.90 10.74
N THR A 207 -14.38 3.40 10.55
CA THR A 207 -14.10 4.62 9.79
C THR A 207 -13.14 4.34 8.65
N HIS A 208 -13.59 4.64 7.44
CA HIS A 208 -12.75 4.62 6.25
C HIS A 208 -12.11 5.98 6.02
N MET A 209 -10.84 5.98 5.62
CA MET A 209 -10.13 7.17 5.19
C MET A 209 -9.80 7.09 3.71
N ILE A 210 -10.29 8.06 2.95
CA ILE A 210 -9.80 8.35 1.60
C ILE A 210 -8.81 9.51 1.66
N THR A 211 -7.70 9.32 0.96
CA THR A 211 -6.63 10.29 0.79
C THR A 211 -6.48 10.60 -0.69
N VAL A 212 -6.62 11.88 -1.06
CA VAL A 212 -6.27 12.39 -2.39
C VAL A 212 -4.91 13.08 -2.31
N ARG A 213 -3.99 12.67 -3.18
CA ARG A 213 -2.56 13.07 -3.15
C ARG A 213 -2.17 13.92 -4.36
N GLU A 214 -0.89 14.27 -4.41
CA GLU A 214 -0.24 15.05 -5.48
C GLU A 214 -0.58 16.54 -5.50
N PHE A 215 -1.06 17.11 -4.39
CA PHE A 215 -1.13 18.56 -4.26
C PHE A 215 0.25 19.11 -3.90
N PRO A 216 0.87 19.97 -4.73
CA PRO A 216 2.24 20.43 -4.50
C PRO A 216 2.38 21.40 -3.32
N ASN A 217 1.29 22.02 -2.85
CA ASN A 217 1.29 23.01 -1.78
C ASN A 217 -0.11 23.21 -1.18
N LYS A 218 -0.16 23.97 -0.09
CA LYS A 218 -1.37 24.34 0.65
C LYS A 218 -2.43 24.96 -0.24
N ASN A 219 -2.04 25.85 -1.14
CA ASN A 219 -3.00 26.59 -1.98
C ASN A 219 -3.74 25.65 -2.93
N LYS A 220 -3.03 24.71 -3.57
CA LYS A 220 -3.65 23.72 -4.46
C LYS A 220 -4.58 22.77 -3.72
N ALA A 221 -4.17 22.27 -2.56
CA ALA A 221 -5.01 21.40 -1.75
C ALA A 221 -6.24 22.13 -1.18
N MET A 222 -6.09 23.39 -0.76
CA MET A 222 -7.22 24.19 -0.26
C MET A 222 -8.19 24.59 -1.38
N ALA A 223 -7.70 24.81 -2.61
CA ALA A 223 -8.57 25.01 -3.75
C ALA A 223 -9.44 23.77 -4.02
N TYR A 224 -8.83 22.58 -3.97
CA TYR A 224 -9.55 21.32 -4.06
C TYR A 224 -10.57 21.15 -2.92
N TYR A 225 -10.17 21.44 -1.68
CA TYR A 225 -11.06 21.40 -0.51
C TYR A 225 -12.28 22.30 -0.70
N LYS A 226 -12.09 23.55 -1.13
CA LYS A 226 -13.18 24.50 -1.38
C LYS A 226 -14.11 23.99 -2.49
N ALA A 227 -13.55 23.55 -3.62
CA ALA A 227 -14.32 23.01 -4.73
C ALA A 227 -15.13 21.77 -4.31
N PHE A 228 -14.55 20.90 -3.47
CA PHE A 228 -15.26 19.75 -2.91
C PHE A 228 -16.40 20.18 -1.97
N VAL A 229 -16.16 21.14 -1.08
CA VAL A 229 -17.16 21.71 -0.15
C VAL A 229 -18.29 22.44 -0.88
N GLU A 230 -18.04 23.03 -2.03
CA GLU A 230 -19.06 23.76 -2.80
C GLU A 230 -19.79 22.83 -3.80
N GLY A 231 -19.16 21.73 -4.21
CA GLY A 231 -19.69 20.82 -5.23
C GLY A 231 -20.68 19.77 -4.76
N ASP A 232 -21.39 19.19 -5.73
CA ASP A 232 -22.41 18.14 -5.55
C ASP A 232 -21.82 16.74 -5.32
N VAL A 233 -20.51 16.57 -5.57
CA VAL A 233 -19.77 15.29 -5.40
C VAL A 233 -19.88 14.74 -3.96
N ARG A 234 -20.26 15.59 -3.01
CA ARG A 234 -20.47 15.24 -1.60
C ARG A 234 -21.67 14.35 -1.35
N GLY A 235 -22.67 14.37 -2.24
CA GLY A 235 -23.96 13.71 -2.01
C GLY A 235 -23.87 12.22 -1.72
N VAL A 236 -22.85 11.53 -2.24
CA VAL A 236 -22.64 10.10 -1.96
C VAL A 236 -22.14 9.84 -0.53
N PHE A 237 -21.56 10.83 0.15
CA PHE A 237 -20.98 10.71 1.49
C PHE A 237 -21.97 11.03 2.62
N GLY A 238 -23.21 11.41 2.29
CA GLY A 238 -24.20 11.83 3.27
C GLY A 238 -23.76 13.06 4.07
N ASP A 239 -24.18 13.13 5.33
CA ASP A 239 -23.81 14.23 6.25
C ASP A 239 -22.75 13.82 7.30
N ASP A 240 -22.51 12.51 7.50
CA ASP A 240 -21.57 11.97 8.50
C ASP A 240 -20.19 11.70 7.90
N TYR A 241 -19.53 12.77 7.44
CA TYR A 241 -18.15 12.71 6.98
C TYR A 241 -17.33 13.89 7.53
N LEU A 242 -16.01 13.68 7.63
CA LEU A 242 -15.06 14.72 7.99
C LEU A 242 -14.04 14.91 6.88
N ILE A 243 -13.81 16.16 6.49
CA ILE A 243 -12.81 16.53 5.49
C ILE A 243 -11.84 17.58 6.03
N PHE A 244 -10.58 17.44 5.65
CA PHE A 244 -9.56 18.45 5.91
C PHE A 244 -8.37 18.27 4.96
N VAL A 245 -7.51 19.29 4.94
CA VAL A 245 -6.24 19.26 4.22
C VAL A 245 -5.11 19.11 5.23
N ILE A 246 -4.15 18.26 4.90
CA ILE A 246 -2.98 17.99 5.74
C ILE A 246 -1.69 18.09 4.96
N ALA A 247 -0.70 18.79 5.51
CA ALA A 247 0.64 18.80 4.95
C ALA A 247 1.22 17.38 5.02
N SER A 248 1.85 16.91 3.95
CA SER A 248 2.40 15.56 3.87
C SER A 248 3.31 15.17 5.04
N PRO A 249 4.12 16.09 5.65
CA PRO A 249 4.91 15.74 6.83
C PRO A 249 4.09 15.49 8.11
N ASN A 250 2.88 16.05 8.21
CA ASN A 250 2.01 15.90 9.38
C ASN A 250 1.14 14.63 9.31
N PHE A 251 0.92 14.10 8.10
CA PHE A 251 0.04 12.95 7.88
C PHE A 251 0.43 11.71 8.69
N PRO A 252 1.71 11.33 8.79
CA PRO A 252 2.09 10.17 9.61
C PRO A 252 1.77 10.33 11.09
N THR A 253 2.03 11.51 11.68
CA THR A 253 1.69 11.81 13.07
C THR A 253 0.19 11.72 13.32
N PHE A 254 -0.59 12.27 12.39
CA PHE A 254 -2.05 12.22 12.43
C PHE A 254 -2.55 10.77 12.38
N PHE A 255 -2.02 10.00 11.42
CA PHE A 255 -2.44 8.62 11.21
C PHE A 255 -2.06 7.71 12.39
N LYS A 256 -0.83 7.83 12.90
CA LYS A 256 -0.34 7.05 14.05
C LYS A 256 -1.15 7.31 15.32
N ASN A 257 -1.44 8.57 15.60
CA ASN A 257 -2.10 8.97 16.84
C ASN A 257 -3.63 8.87 16.75
N ARG A 258 -4.19 8.64 15.55
CA ARG A 258 -5.63 8.71 15.26
C ARG A 258 -6.27 10.01 15.80
N ASP A 259 -5.49 11.09 15.76
CA ASP A 259 -5.82 12.32 16.46
C ASP A 259 -6.66 13.25 15.58
N VAL A 260 -7.91 12.83 15.37
CA VAL A 260 -8.92 13.56 14.59
C VAL A 260 -9.23 14.91 15.21
N GLU A 261 -9.47 14.95 16.52
CA GLU A 261 -9.84 16.18 17.22
C GLU A 261 -8.69 17.18 17.33
N GLY A 262 -7.45 16.72 17.58
CA GLY A 262 -6.28 17.59 17.59
C GLY A 262 -5.95 18.13 16.20
N TYR A 263 -6.08 17.30 15.16
CA TYR A 263 -5.86 17.78 13.79
C TYR A 263 -6.97 18.73 13.33
N LYS A 264 -8.22 18.54 13.74
CA LYS A 264 -9.33 19.46 13.43
C LYS A 264 -9.06 20.87 13.94
N LYS A 265 -8.55 21.01 15.17
CA LYS A 265 -8.13 22.31 15.73
C LYS A 265 -6.99 22.94 14.92
N THR A 266 -5.99 22.14 14.59
CA THR A 266 -4.85 22.56 13.77
C THR A 266 -5.29 22.98 12.38
N PHE A 267 -6.24 22.27 11.77
CA PHE A 267 -6.79 22.58 10.46
C PHE A 267 -7.53 23.92 10.48
N GLN A 268 -8.35 24.17 11.51
CA GLN A 268 -9.01 25.46 11.71
C GLN A 268 -7.99 26.60 11.82
N GLU A 269 -6.97 26.44 12.66
CA GLU A 269 -5.96 27.46 12.89
C GLU A 269 -5.09 27.74 11.65
N TYR A 270 -4.58 26.69 11.01
CA TYR A 270 -3.60 26.85 9.93
C TYR A 270 -4.26 27.10 8.58
N TYR A 271 -5.48 26.64 8.32
CA TYR A 271 -6.08 26.67 6.98
C TYR A 271 -7.34 27.52 6.87
N LEU A 272 -8.12 27.68 7.93
CA LEU A 272 -9.42 28.37 7.88
C LEU A 272 -9.40 29.78 8.47
N ASN A 273 -8.69 30.00 9.59
CA ASN A 273 -8.70 31.29 10.31
C ASN A 273 -7.84 32.40 9.66
N LYS A 274 -7.07 32.10 8.62
CA LYS A 274 -6.21 33.06 7.90
C LYS A 274 -6.81 33.53 6.56
N GLN A 275 -8.14 33.47 6.39
CA GLN A 275 -8.83 34.05 5.23
C GLN A 275 -9.23 35.51 5.46
#